data_AF-A0A953N4X1-F1
#
_entry.id   AF-A0A953N4X1-F1
#
_cell.length_a   1.000
_cell.length_b   1.000
_cell.length_c   1.000
_cell.angle_alpha   90.00
_cell.angle_beta   90.00
_cell.angle_gamma   90.00
#
_symmetry.space_group_name_H-M   'P 1'
#
loop_
_entity.id
_entity.type
_entity.pdbx_description
1 polymer ?
#
loop_
_entity_poly.entity_id
_entity_poly.type
_entity_poly.pdbx_seq_one_letter_code
_entity_poly.pdbx_strand_id
1 'polypeptide(L)'
;MVKQHKHKELNIKSRKVINMAIGSIAKVSEMIDDARYCPEIIQQIDSVVGLLHSARKELLKGHLESCLIERLKTNKEESIKELLKIYNMQ
;
A
#
# COMPACT_ATOMS: atom_id res chain seq x y z
N MET A 1 -21.49 -2.13 -4.99
CA MET A 1 -21.35 -3.01 -3.82
C MET A 1 -19.97 -3.66 -3.86
N VAL A 2 -19.03 -3.18 -3.06
CA VAL A 2 -17.68 -3.77 -2.98
C VAL A 2 -17.82 -5.13 -2.27
N LYS A 3 -17.59 -6.23 -2.98
CA LYS A 3 -17.60 -7.57 -2.37
C LYS A 3 -16.59 -7.56 -1.23
N GLN A 4 -17.06 -7.73 0.00
CA GLN A 4 -16.18 -7.89 1.16
C GLN A 4 -15.41 -9.21 0.98
N HIS A 5 -14.10 -9.13 0.76
CA HIS A 5 -13.25 -10.32 0.67
C HIS A 5 -12.84 -10.77 2.09
N LYS A 6 -13.00 -12.06 2.40
CA LYS A 6 -12.69 -12.70 3.68
C LYS A 6 -11.16 -12.77 3.93
N HIS A 7 -10.50 -11.67 4.25
CA HIS A 7 -9.06 -11.67 4.60
C HIS A 7 -8.74 -10.78 5.80
N LYS A 8 -9.24 -11.14 6.99
CA LYS A 8 -8.91 -10.42 8.23
C LYS A 8 -7.42 -10.52 8.60
N GLU A 9 -6.72 -11.61 8.22
CA GLU A 9 -5.33 -11.84 8.67
C GLU A 9 -4.23 -11.37 7.71
N LEU A 10 -4.42 -11.48 6.40
CA LEU A 10 -3.35 -11.17 5.40
C LEU A 10 -3.02 -9.67 5.29
N ASN A 11 -3.96 -8.80 5.64
CA ASN A 11 -3.76 -7.35 5.53
C ASN A 11 -3.17 -6.72 6.80
N ILE A 12 -2.87 -7.51 7.84
CA ILE A 12 -2.35 -7.00 9.12
C ILE A 12 -0.98 -6.36 8.94
N LYS A 13 -0.09 -6.96 8.13
CA LYS A 13 1.25 -6.40 7.85
C LYS A 13 1.18 -5.08 7.13
N SER A 14 0.43 -5.01 6.03
CA SER A 14 0.21 -3.76 5.28
C SER A 14 -0.38 -2.68 6.19
N ARG A 15 -1.40 -3.02 7.02
CA ARG A 15 -1.99 -2.10 7.99
C ARG A 15 -0.98 -1.58 9.02
N LYS A 16 -0.09 -2.43 9.53
CA LYS A 16 0.98 -2.00 10.46
C LYS A 16 1.90 -0.98 9.79
N VAL A 17 2.29 -1.21 8.53
CA VAL A 17 3.14 -0.27 7.77
C VAL A 17 2.43 1.05 7.50
N ILE A 18 1.13 1.02 7.16
CA ILE A 18 0.32 2.23 7.01
C ILE A 18 0.27 3.03 8.32
N ASN A 19 0.08 2.38 9.48
CA ASN A 19 0.08 3.09 10.76
C ASN A 19 1.42 3.77 11.05
N MET A 20 2.54 3.14 10.67
CA MET A 20 3.86 3.78 10.75
C MET A 20 3.95 4.99 9.82
N ALA A 21 3.48 4.87 8.56
CA ALA A 21 3.45 5.98 7.61
C ALA A 21 2.60 7.16 8.12
N ILE A 22 1.45 6.91 8.74
CA ILE A 22 0.60 7.95 9.35
C ILE A 22 1.37 8.72 10.43
N GLY A 23 2.05 8.02 11.34
CA GLY A 23 2.88 8.67 12.35
C GLY A 23 4.03 9.48 11.75
N SER A 24 4.68 8.95 10.70
CA SER A 24 5.74 9.67 10.00
C SER A 24 5.23 10.91 9.26
N ILE A 25 4.02 10.87 8.67
CA ILE A 25 3.38 12.03 8.03
C ILE A 25 3.05 13.11 9.06
N ALA A 26 2.49 12.73 10.21
CA ALA A 26 2.24 13.68 11.29
C ALA A 26 3.55 14.39 11.70
N LYS A 27 4.66 13.65 11.77
CA LYS A 27 5.96 14.25 12.06
C LYS A 27 6.42 15.21 10.97
N VAL A 28 6.21 14.92 9.68
CA VAL A 28 6.53 15.84 8.58
C VAL A 28 5.79 17.17 8.75
N SER A 29 4.51 17.15 9.14
CA SER A 29 3.75 18.38 9.43
C SER A 29 4.41 19.20 10.55
N GLU A 30 4.74 18.58 11.68
CA GLU A 30 5.46 19.26 12.77
C GLU A 30 6.80 19.85 12.31
N MET A 31 7.54 19.16 11.44
CA MET A 31 8.82 19.67 10.93
C MET A 31 8.67 20.93 10.07
N ILE A 32 7.55 21.05 9.36
CA ILE A 32 7.23 22.25 8.57
C ILE A 32 6.87 23.40 9.50
N ASP A 33 6.01 23.14 10.51
CA ASP A 33 5.59 24.13 11.50
C ASP A 33 6.78 24.65 12.32
N ASP A 34 7.75 23.78 12.62
CA ASP A 34 9.01 24.10 13.30
C ASP A 34 10.06 24.77 12.39
N ALA A 35 9.73 25.04 11.12
CA ALA A 35 10.62 25.62 10.12
C ALA A 35 11.99 24.90 10.00
N ARG A 36 11.98 23.55 10.06
CA ARG A 36 13.21 22.74 9.96
C ARG A 36 13.85 22.86 8.57
N TYR A 37 15.13 22.51 8.50
CA TYR A 37 15.90 22.58 7.26
C TYR A 37 15.27 21.75 6.15
N CYS A 38 14.96 22.37 5.02
CA CYS A 38 14.13 21.77 3.96
C CYS A 38 14.63 20.41 3.45
N PRO A 39 15.94 20.18 3.26
CA PRO A 39 16.45 18.85 2.88
C PRO A 39 16.10 17.73 3.86
N GLU A 40 16.01 18.02 5.17
CA GLU A 40 15.59 17.02 6.17
C GLU A 40 14.10 16.69 6.02
N ILE A 41 13.26 17.69 5.73
CA ILE A 41 11.83 17.51 5.46
C ILE A 41 11.64 16.65 4.21
N ILE A 42 12.38 16.94 3.13
CA ILE A 42 12.37 16.15 1.90
C ILE A 42 12.78 14.70 2.18
N GLN A 43 13.87 14.49 2.91
CA GLN A 43 14.35 13.15 3.25
C GLN A 43 13.34 12.35 4.09
N GLN A 44 12.61 13.03 4.98
CA GLN A 44 11.55 12.43 5.77
C GLN A 44 10.33 12.06 4.90
N ILE A 45 9.95 12.91 3.95
CA ILE A 45 8.90 12.62 2.96
C ILE A 45 9.27 11.39 2.13
N ASP A 46 10.50 11.31 1.63
CA ASP A 46 10.96 10.14 0.86
C ASP A 46 10.89 8.84 1.68
N SER A 47 11.19 8.93 2.98
CA SER A 47 11.05 7.81 3.91
C SER A 47 9.59 7.37 4.05
N VAL A 48 8.64 8.31 4.12
CA VAL A 48 7.20 8.02 4.12
C VAL A 48 6.79 7.33 2.82
N VAL A 49 7.25 7.84 1.66
CA VAL A 49 6.97 7.22 0.36
C VAL A 49 7.46 5.77 0.32
N GLY A 50 8.65 5.50 0.87
CA GLY A 50 9.19 4.14 1.03
C GLY A 50 8.30 3.21 1.88
N LEU A 51 7.71 3.73 2.96
CA LEU A 51 6.73 2.99 3.77
C LEU A 51 5.45 2.70 2.95
N LEU A 52 4.95 3.66 2.19
CA LEU A 52 3.77 3.47 1.34
C LEU A 52 4.01 2.42 0.25
N HIS A 53 5.18 2.42 -0.39
CA HIS A 53 5.59 1.37 -1.33
C HIS A 53 5.65 -0.01 -0.66
N SER A 54 6.19 -0.08 0.55
CA SER A 54 6.25 -1.32 1.32
C SER A 54 4.86 -1.85 1.68
N ALA A 55 3.96 -0.97 2.12
CA ALA A 55 2.58 -1.32 2.42
C ALA A 55 1.81 -1.81 1.18
N ARG A 56 2.01 -1.15 0.03
CA ARG A 56 1.46 -1.57 -1.27
C ARG A 56 1.93 -2.97 -1.65
N LYS A 57 3.23 -3.24 -1.52
CA LYS A 57 3.82 -4.55 -1.86
C LYS A 57 3.23 -5.67 -1.00
N GLU A 58 3.14 -5.47 0.32
CA GLU A 58 2.54 -6.45 1.24
C GLU A 58 1.07 -6.69 0.93
N LEU A 59 0.31 -5.63 0.61
CA LEU A 59 -1.12 -5.76 0.26
C LEU A 59 -1.30 -6.56 -1.04
N LEU A 60 -0.49 -6.26 -2.06
CA LEU A 60 -0.54 -6.98 -3.32
C LEU A 60 -0.14 -8.44 -3.12
N LYS A 61 0.92 -8.72 -2.38
CA LYS A 61 1.33 -10.09 -2.06
C LYS A 61 0.17 -10.88 -1.45
N GLY A 62 -0.50 -10.30 -0.45
CA GLY A 62 -1.68 -10.89 0.17
C GLY A 62 -2.81 -11.17 -0.83
N HIS A 63 -3.04 -10.27 -1.79
CA HIS A 63 -4.02 -10.47 -2.86
C HIS A 63 -3.64 -11.63 -3.81
N LEU A 64 -2.38 -11.69 -4.25
CA LEU A 64 -1.87 -12.73 -5.15
C LEU A 64 -1.96 -14.12 -4.50
N GLU A 65 -1.57 -14.24 -3.23
CA GLU A 65 -1.54 -15.50 -2.47
C GLU A 65 -2.93 -15.98 -2.01
N SER A 66 -4.00 -15.19 -2.23
CA SER A 66 -5.34 -15.53 -1.72
C SER A 66 -6.46 -15.31 -2.74
N CYS A 67 -7.01 -14.09 -2.82
CA CYS A 67 -8.13 -13.73 -3.68
C CYS A 67 -7.91 -14.09 -5.14
N LEU A 68 -6.70 -13.82 -5.64
CA LEU A 68 -6.41 -13.97 -7.05
C LEU A 68 -6.29 -15.43 -7.46
N ILE A 69 -5.62 -16.28 -6.66
CA ILE A 69 -5.49 -17.72 -6.93
C ILE A 69 -6.86 -18.39 -7.10
N GLU A 70 -7.83 -18.05 -6.26
CA GLU A 70 -9.18 -18.62 -6.38
C GLU A 70 -9.94 -18.08 -7.61
N ARG A 71 -9.80 -16.78 -7.93
CA ARG A 71 -10.43 -16.20 -9.13
C ARG A 71 -9.82 -16.70 -10.43
N LEU A 72 -8.52 -17.01 -10.47
CA LEU A 72 -7.86 -17.55 -11.67
C LEU A 72 -8.45 -18.90 -12.11
N LYS A 73 -9.04 -19.68 -11.20
CA LYS A 73 -9.71 -20.95 -11.53
C LYS A 73 -11.03 -20.77 -12.30
N THR A 74 -11.69 -19.62 -12.17
CA THR A 74 -13.05 -19.39 -12.69
C THR A 74 -13.14 -18.22 -13.67
N ASN A 75 -12.24 -17.24 -13.59
CA ASN A 75 -12.24 -16.06 -14.45
C ASN A 75 -10.82 -15.51 -14.64
N LYS A 76 -10.04 -16.19 -15.49
CA LYS A 76 -8.61 -15.90 -15.70
C LYS A 76 -8.37 -14.55 -16.39
N GLU A 77 -9.12 -14.23 -17.44
CA GLU A 77 -8.90 -13.00 -18.21
C GLU A 77 -9.17 -11.73 -17.38
N GLU A 78 -10.29 -11.71 -16.65
CA GLU A 78 -10.62 -10.56 -15.79
C GLU A 78 -9.60 -10.39 -14.66
N SER A 79 -9.11 -11.50 -14.11
CA SER A 79 -8.07 -11.50 -13.07
C SER A 79 -6.74 -10.92 -13.59
N ILE A 80 -6.36 -11.21 -14.83
CA ILE A 80 -5.16 -10.63 -15.46
C ILE A 80 -5.37 -9.14 -15.75
N LYS A 81 -6.55 -8.74 -16.27
CA LYS A 81 -6.89 -7.33 -16.52
C LYS A 81 -6.83 -6.48 -15.25
N GLU A 82 -7.30 -7.03 -14.12
CA GLU A 82 -7.20 -6.37 -12.82
C GLU A 82 -5.74 -6.06 -12.43
N LEU A 83 -4.83 -7.03 -12.61
CA LEU A 83 -3.41 -6.81 -12.33
C LEU A 83 -2.78 -5.77 -13.27
N LEU A 84 -3.06 -5.85 -14.58
CA LEU A 84 -2.55 -4.87 -15.56
C LEU A 84 -3.02 -3.45 -15.20
N LYS A 85 -4.25 -3.29 -14.73
CA LYS A 85 -4.78 -2.01 -14.26
C LYS A 85 -4.06 -1.50 -13.01
N ILE A 86 -3.79 -2.36 -12.01
CA ILE A 86 -3.06 -1.97 -10.78
C ILE A 86 -1.66 -1.43 -11.10
N TYR A 87 -1.02 -1.97 -12.13
CA TYR A 87 0.31 -1.58 -12.58
C TYR A 87 0.31 -0.52 -13.69
N ASN A 88 -0.84 0.00 -14.08
CA ASN A 88 -0.99 0.96 -15.19
C ASN A 88 -0.32 0.47 -16.49
N MET A 89 -0.41 -0.83 -16.79
CA MET A 89 0.16 -1.47 -17.97
C MET A 89 -0.90 -1.75 -19.04
N GLN A 90 -1.78 -0.77 -19.30
CA GLN A 90 -2.91 -0.91 -20.22
C GLN A 90 -2.64 -0.22 -21.55
#